data_AF-A0A2V1IK32-F1
#
_entry.id   AF-A0A2V1IK32-F1
#
_cell.length_a   1.000
_cell.length_b   1.000
_cell.length_c   1.000
_cell.angle_alpha   90.00
_cell.angle_beta   90.00
_cell.angle_gamma   90.00
#
_symmetry.space_group_name_H-M   'P 1'
#
loop_
_entity.id
_entity.type
_entity.pdbx_description
1 polymer ?
#
loop_
_entity_poly.entity_id
_entity_poly.type
_entity_poly.pdbx_seq_one_letter_code
_entity_poly.pdbx_strand_id
1 'polypeptide(L)' 'MSMDKTLATLTFEFRRLSEKKPNDAVNEFKLNIVNKILAEANKELGRSPIEGFSQFNTDTLPTNSDVLFVLALYQDCF' A
#
# COMPACT_ATOMS: atom_id res chain seq x y z
N MET A 1 -0.21 -12.89 -11.79
CA MET A 1 1.02 -12.61 -11.01
C MET A 1 0.70 -12.94 -9.56
N SER A 2 1.61 -13.54 -8.80
CA SER A 2 1.33 -13.87 -7.38
C SER A 2 1.15 -12.58 -6.56
N MET A 3 0.30 -12.60 -5.54
CA MET A 3 0.07 -11.45 -4.64
C MET A 3 1.36 -10.98 -3.96
N ASP A 4 2.16 -11.92 -3.42
CA ASP A 4 3.52 -11.68 -2.90
C ASP A 4 4.36 -10.81 -3.86
N LYS A 5 4.51 -11.25 -5.12
CA LYS A 5 5.30 -10.52 -6.13
C LYS A 5 4.76 -9.11 -6.39
N THR A 6 3.44 -8.92 -6.29
CA THR A 6 2.79 -7.63 -6.52
C THR A 6 3.04 -6.68 -5.36
N LEU A 7 2.89 -7.17 -4.12
CA LEU A 7 3.22 -6.42 -2.90
C LEU A 7 4.70 -6.07 -2.85
N ALA A 8 5.60 -7.02 -3.11
CA ALA A 8 7.04 -6.78 -3.14
C ALA A 8 7.43 -5.69 -4.15
N THR A 9 6.83 -5.70 -5.35
CA THR A 9 7.04 -4.66 -6.36
C THR A 9 6.58 -3.29 -5.87
N LEU A 10 5.36 -3.19 -5.32
CA LEU A 10 4.82 -1.93 -4.81
C LEU A 10 5.63 -1.40 -3.62
N THR A 11 5.99 -2.25 -2.66
CA THR A 11 6.83 -1.89 -1.51
C THR A 11 8.18 -1.35 -1.97
N PHE A 12 8.80 -1.99 -2.97
CA PHE A 12 10.07 -1.51 -3.54
C PHE A 12 9.94 -0.12 -4.17
N GLU A 13 8.92 0.12 -4.99
CA GLU A 13 8.71 1.43 -5.62
C GLU A 13 8.39 2.51 -4.59
N PHE A 14 7.53 2.22 -3.60
CA PHE A 14 7.22 3.17 -2.53
C PHE A 14 8.38 3.40 -1.56
N ARG A 15 9.29 2.43 -1.39
CA ARG A 15 10.55 2.63 -0.66
C ARG A 15 11.39 3.70 -1.34
N ARG A 16 11.59 3.60 -2.66
CA ARG A 16 12.37 4.58 -3.43
C ARG A 16 11.73 5.97 -3.44
N LEU A 17 10.41 6.06 -3.45
CA LEU A 17 9.69 7.32 -3.32
C LEU A 17 9.88 7.91 -1.90
N SER A 18 9.74 7.09 -0.87
CA SER A 18 9.85 7.51 0.53
C SER A 18 11.26 7.93 0.92
N GLU A 19 12.30 7.28 0.39
CA GLU A 19 13.70 7.69 0.60
C GLU A 19 13.99 9.10 0.06
N LYS A 20 13.31 9.51 -1.01
CA LYS A 20 13.51 10.82 -1.64
C LYS A 20 12.57 11.88 -1.09
N LYS A 21 11.31 11.51 -0.87
CA LYS A 21 10.20 12.42 -0.59
C LYS A 21 9.17 11.75 0.33
N PRO A 22 9.53 11.48 1.60
CA PRO A 22 8.66 10.71 2.50
C PRO A 22 7.31 11.39 2.71
N ASN A 23 7.31 12.72 2.87
CA ASN A 23 6.13 13.51 3.22
C ASN A 23 5.32 14.02 2.01
N ASP A 24 5.73 13.73 0.76
CA ASP A 24 4.97 14.13 -0.42
C ASP A 24 3.68 13.30 -0.51
N ALA A 25 2.56 13.98 -0.78
CA ALA A 25 1.27 13.33 -1.01
C ALA A 25 1.33 12.41 -2.24
N VAL A 26 0.76 11.22 -2.10
CA VAL A 26 0.60 10.27 -3.19
C VAL A 26 -0.52 10.75 -4.09
N ASN A 27 -0.28 10.83 -5.39
CA ASN A 27 -1.32 11.22 -6.32
C ASN A 27 -2.43 10.16 -6.41
N GLU A 28 -3.63 10.61 -6.79
CA GLU A 28 -4.83 9.78 -6.84
C GLU A 28 -4.68 8.52 -7.71
N PHE A 29 -4.00 8.64 -8.86
CA PHE A 29 -3.77 7.51 -9.76
C PHE A 29 -3.00 6.37 -9.07
N LYS A 30 -1.88 6.69 -8.41
CA LYS A 30 -1.09 5.69 -7.66
C LYS A 30 -1.87 5.14 -6.47
N LEU A 31 -2.61 6.00 -5.77
CA LEU A 31 -3.39 5.63 -4.61
C LEU A 31 -4.50 4.63 -4.96
N ASN A 32 -5.18 4.83 -6.09
CA ASN A 32 -6.21 3.92 -6.58
C ASN A 32 -5.63 2.53 -6.91
N ILE A 33 -4.41 2.47 -7.47
CA ILE A 33 -3.71 1.19 -7.69
C ILE A 33 -3.41 0.50 -6.35
N VAL A 34 -2.86 1.24 -5.38
CA VAL A 34 -2.54 0.72 -4.05
C VAL A 34 -3.81 0.17 -3.37
N ASN A 35 -4.89 0.95 -3.31
CA ASN A 35 -6.15 0.54 -2.69
C ASN A 35 -6.74 -0.71 -3.36
N LYS A 36 -6.64 -0.83 -4.69
CA LYS A 36 -7.07 -2.05 -5.39
C LYS A 36 -6.28 -3.28 -4.95
N ILE A 37 -4.95 -3.18 -4.86
CA ILE A 37 -4.10 -4.30 -4.45
C ILE A 37 -4.34 -4.66 -2.97
N LEU A 38 -4.52 -3.67 -2.09
CA LEU A 38 -4.85 -3.93 -0.68
C LEU A 38 -6.21 -4.65 -0.54
N ALA A 39 -7.22 -4.27 -1.35
CA ALA A 39 -8.51 -4.93 -1.37
C ALA A 39 -8.41 -6.39 -1.86
N GLU A 40 -7.62 -6.66 -2.90
CA GLU A 40 -7.34 -8.01 -3.37
C GLU A 40 -6.59 -8.84 -2.33
N ALA A 41 -5.58 -8.26 -1.66
CA ALA A 41 -4.83 -8.91 -0.59
C ALA A 41 -5.72 -9.25 0.62
N ASN A 42 -6.60 -8.32 1.03
CA ASN A 42 -7.58 -8.57 2.10
C ASN A 42 -8.51 -9.75 1.76
N LYS A 43 -8.91 -9.87 0.49
CA LYS A 43 -9.74 -10.97 0.02
C LYS A 43 -9.00 -12.31 0.10
N GLU A 44 -7.71 -12.34 -0.24
CA GLU A 44 -6.88 -13.55 -0.13
C GLU A 44 -6.60 -13.95 1.33
N LEU A 45 -6.32 -12.98 2.20
CA LEU A 45 -6.08 -13.24 3.63
C LEU A 45 -7.36 -13.51 4.43
N GLY A 46 -8.53 -13.15 3.89
CA GLY A 46 -9.82 -13.20 4.59
C GLY A 46 -9.98 -12.13 5.69
N ARG A 47 -8.98 -11.28 5.90
CA ARG A 47 -8.98 -10.18 6.88
C ARG A 47 -7.97 -9.10 6.49
N SER A 48 -8.11 -7.92 7.08
CA SER A 48 -7.03 -6.93 7.06
C SER A 48 -5.95 -7.28 8.10
N PRO A 49 -4.65 -7.15 7.74
CA PRO A 49 -3.56 -7.19 8.70
C PRO A 49 -3.61 -6.05 9.73
N ILE A 50 -4.29 -4.94 9.40
CA ILE A 50 -4.32 -3.72 10.18
C ILE A 50 -5.75 -3.50 10.69
N GLU A 51 -5.93 -3.52 12.00
CA GLU A 51 -7.25 -3.33 12.62
C GLU A 51 -7.81 -1.94 12.29
N GLY A 52 -9.07 -1.91 11.84
CA GLY A 52 -9.74 -0.66 11.47
C GLY A 52 -9.30 -0.04 10.14
N PHE A 53 -8.39 -0.68 9.39
CA PHE A 53 -7.92 -0.20 8.10
C PHE A 53 -8.21 -1.20 6.99
N SER A 54 -8.76 -0.73 5.87
CA SER A 54 -8.98 -1.53 4.66
C SER A 54 -8.49 -0.85 3.38
N GLN A 55 -8.42 0.48 3.38
CA GLN A 55 -7.95 1.30 2.26
C GLN A 55 -7.60 2.71 2.75
N PHE A 56 -6.80 3.42 1.97
CA PHE A 56 -6.55 4.85 2.17
C PHE A 56 -7.70 5.71 1.63
N ASN A 57 -7.94 6.85 2.26
CA ASN A 57 -8.90 7.85 1.77
C ASN A 57 -8.29 8.65 0.60
N THR A 58 -8.99 8.68 -0.52
CA THR A 58 -8.59 9.39 -1.76
C THR A 58 -8.68 10.90 -1.66
N ASP A 59 -9.48 11.44 -0.73
CA ASP A 59 -9.63 12.89 -0.56
C ASP A 59 -8.52 13.49 0.33
N THR A 60 -8.02 12.72 1.30
CA THR A 60 -6.98 13.19 2.23
C THR A 60 -5.57 12.97 1.71
N LEU A 61 -5.39 12.09 0.70
CA LEU A 61 -4.14 11.69 0.04
C LEU A 61 -2.98 11.40 1.03
N PRO A 62 -2.70 10.12 1.34
CA PRO A 62 -1.60 9.78 2.25
C PRO A 62 -0.24 10.19 1.68
N THR A 63 0.79 10.18 2.51
CA THR A 63 2.18 10.41 2.09
C THR A 63 2.83 9.14 1.53
N ASN A 64 3.95 9.28 0.82
CA ASN A 64 4.72 8.12 0.35
C ASN A 64 5.12 7.20 1.51
N SER A 65 5.54 7.75 2.66
CA SER A 65 5.89 6.96 3.84
C SER A 65 4.71 6.22 4.46
N ASP A 66 3.52 6.81 4.47
CA ASP A 66 2.30 6.14 4.97
C ASP A 66 1.97 4.91 4.13
N VAL A 67 2.04 5.06 2.79
CA VAL A 67 1.78 3.95 1.87
C VAL A 67 2.84 2.87 1.98
N LEU A 68 4.13 3.23 2.08
CA LEU A 68 5.20 2.26 2.29
C LEU A 68 4.98 1.45 3.57
N PHE A 69 4.61 2.12 4.66
CA PHE A 69 4.39 1.47 5.95
C PHE A 69 3.29 0.41 5.86
N VAL A 70 2.15 0.75 5.26
CA VAL A 70 1.05 -0.20 5.06
C VAL A 70 1.45 -1.34 4.13
N LEU A 71 2.10 -1.06 3.00
CA LEU A 71 2.54 -2.10 2.06
C LEU A 71 3.51 -3.11 2.71
N ALA A 72 4.42 -2.64 3.57
CA ALA A 72 5.33 -3.50 4.31
C ALA A 72 4.60 -4.45 5.27
N LEU A 73 3.56 -3.97 5.97
CA LEU A 73 2.73 -4.80 6.85
C LEU A 73 1.92 -5.85 6.07
N TYR A 74 1.41 -5.49 4.89
CA TYR A 74 0.75 -6.45 4.02
C TYR A 74 1.73 -7.48 3.47
N GLN A 75 2.92 -7.08 3.05
CA GLN A 75 3.94 -7.99 2.53
C GLN A 75 4.39 -9.03 3.56
N ASP A 76 4.43 -8.70 4.85
CA ASP A 76 4.79 -9.65 5.93
C ASP A 76 3.74 -10.76 6.14
N CYS A 77 2.53 -10.60 5.59
CA CYS A 77 1.46 -11.58 5.68
C CYS A 77 1.45 -12.63 4.54
N PHE A 78 2.31 -12.47 3.52
CA PHE A 78 2.40 -13.34 2.34
C PHE A 78 3.79 -13.98 2.25
#